data_AF-A0A376TEI9-F1
#
_entry.id   AF-A0A376TEI9-F1
#
_cell.length_a   1.000
_cell.length_b   1.000
_cell.length_c   1.000
_cell.angle_alpha   90.00
_cell.angle_beta   90.00
_cell.angle_gamma   90.00
#
_symmetry.space_group_name_H-M   'P 1'
#
loop_
_entity.id
_entity.type
_entity.pdbx_description
1 polymer ?
#
loop_
_entity_poly.entity_id
_entity_poly.type
_entity_poly.pdbx_seq_one_letter_code
_entity_poly.pdbx_strand_id
1 'polypeptide(L)'
;MTPNRADCLGIIGVARDVAVLNQLPLVEPEIVPVGATIDDTLPITVEAPEACPRYLGRVVKGINVEAPTPLWMKEKLRRCGIRSIDAVVDVTNYVLLELGQPMHAFDKDRIEGGIVVRMAKRAKRWCCLMALKRS
;
A
#
# COMPACT_ATOMS: atom_id res chain seq x y z
N MET A 1 0.82 8.46 19.26
CA MET A 1 2.18 8.13 18.77
C MET A 1 2.91 9.42 18.53
N THR A 2 4.10 9.59 19.11
CA THR A 2 4.95 10.76 18.87
C THR A 2 5.69 10.60 17.52
N PRO A 3 6.07 11.70 16.85
CA PRO A 3 6.65 11.65 15.49
C PRO A 3 7.93 10.82 15.34
N ASN A 4 8.64 10.56 16.44
CA ASN A 4 9.87 9.78 16.48
C ASN A 4 9.68 8.25 16.39
N ARG A 5 8.44 7.75 16.40
CA ARG A 5 8.11 6.30 16.38
C ARG A 5 7.33 5.90 15.13
N ALA A 6 7.88 6.24 13.97
CA ALA A 6 7.29 5.90 12.67
C ALA A 6 7.23 4.37 12.43
N ASP A 7 8.13 3.62 13.08
CA ASP A 7 8.15 2.16 13.10
C ASP A 7 6.88 1.56 13.74
N CYS A 8 6.26 2.24 14.70
CA CYS A 8 5.07 1.78 15.42
C CYS A 8 3.73 2.07 14.71
N LEU A 9 3.74 2.45 13.43
CA LEU A 9 2.51 2.73 12.68
C LEU A 9 1.85 1.48 12.07
N GLY A 10 2.49 0.32 12.18
CA GLY A 10 1.93 -1.00 11.84
C GLY A 10 1.97 -1.97 13.01
N ILE A 11 1.20 -3.06 12.91
CA ILE A 11 1.13 -4.13 13.92
C ILE A 11 2.50 -4.72 14.19
N ILE A 12 3.29 -4.99 13.16
CA ILE A 12 4.64 -5.56 13.32
C ILE A 12 5.55 -4.67 14.18
N GLY A 13 5.46 -3.34 14.05
CA GLY A 13 6.28 -2.41 14.80
C GLY A 13 5.89 -2.34 16.27
N VAL A 14 4.59 -2.29 16.56
CA VAL A 14 4.08 -2.35 17.93
C VAL A 14 4.40 -3.71 18.57
N ALA A 15 4.19 -4.81 17.85
CA ALA A 15 4.48 -6.16 18.33
C ALA A 15 5.97 -6.35 18.62
N ARG A 16 6.86 -5.78 17.78
CA ARG A 16 8.31 -5.80 18.02
C ARG A 16 8.68 -5.08 19.31
N ASP A 17 8.09 -3.93 19.58
CA ASP A 17 8.35 -3.18 20.81
C ASP A 17 7.90 -3.97 22.06
N VAL A 18 6.71 -4.55 22.00
CA VAL A 18 6.20 -5.45 23.06
C VAL A 18 7.11 -6.67 23.24
N ALA A 19 7.58 -7.28 22.15
CA ALA A 19 8.47 -8.44 22.20
C ALA A 19 9.80 -8.10 22.89
N VAL A 20 10.41 -6.95 22.55
CA VAL A 20 11.64 -6.46 23.17
C VAL A 20 11.45 -6.19 24.66
N LEU A 21 10.36 -5.52 25.05
CA LEU A 21 10.06 -5.21 26.46
C LEU A 21 9.89 -6.47 27.32
N ASN A 22 9.33 -7.53 26.73
CA ASN A 22 9.09 -8.80 27.42
C ASN A 22 10.22 -9.83 27.22
N GLN A 23 11.29 -9.49 26.48
CA GLN A 23 12.38 -10.40 26.11
C GLN A 23 11.88 -11.68 25.42
N LEU A 24 10.83 -11.57 24.62
CA LEU A 24 10.24 -12.67 23.88
C LEU A 24 10.66 -12.62 22.40
N PRO A 25 10.76 -13.77 21.72
CA PRO A 25 10.94 -13.78 20.27
C PRO A 25 9.68 -13.22 19.58
N LEU A 26 9.88 -12.45 18.52
CA LEU A 26 8.79 -12.01 17.65
C LEU A 26 8.49 -13.12 16.64
N VAL A 27 7.22 -13.54 16.56
CA VAL A 27 6.74 -14.47 15.53
C VAL A 27 6.17 -13.66 14.38
N GLU A 28 6.87 -13.66 13.25
CA GLU A 28 6.45 -12.99 12.02
C GLU A 28 5.66 -13.94 11.11
N PRO A 29 4.69 -13.45 10.33
CA PRO A 29 3.99 -14.27 9.36
C PRO A 29 4.96 -14.71 8.25
N GLU A 30 4.80 -15.95 7.77
CA GLU A 30 5.53 -16.42 6.60
C GLU A 30 4.97 -15.76 5.33
N ILE A 31 5.80 -14.95 4.65
CA ILE A 31 5.43 -14.25 3.41
C ILE A 31 6.29 -14.80 2.26
N VAL A 32 5.73 -15.73 1.50
CA VAL A 32 6.42 -16.34 0.36
C VAL A 32 6.30 -15.46 -0.90
N PRO A 33 7.40 -15.21 -1.63
CA PRO A 33 7.34 -14.48 -2.89
C PRO A 33 6.44 -15.18 -3.92
N VAL A 34 5.45 -14.45 -4.45
CA VAL A 34 4.57 -14.96 -5.51
C VAL A 34 5.27 -14.83 -6.86
N GLY A 35 5.58 -15.97 -7.49
CA GLY A 35 6.16 -16.03 -8.83
C GLY A 35 5.26 -15.41 -9.91
N ALA A 36 5.86 -14.86 -10.97
CA ALA A 36 5.10 -14.33 -12.10
C ALA A 36 4.56 -15.48 -12.96
N THR A 37 3.30 -15.38 -13.35
CA THR A 37 2.64 -16.31 -14.30
C THR A 37 2.35 -15.65 -15.65
N ILE A 38 2.61 -14.34 -15.75
CA ILE A 38 2.45 -13.51 -16.94
C ILE A 38 3.65 -12.57 -17.03
N ASP A 39 4.00 -12.16 -18.25
CA ASP A 39 5.11 -11.25 -18.53
C ASP A 39 4.67 -9.78 -18.69
N ASP A 40 3.38 -9.50 -18.51
CA ASP A 40 2.81 -8.15 -18.56
C ASP A 40 3.56 -7.21 -17.60
N THR A 41 4.16 -6.18 -18.17
CA THR A 41 4.83 -5.11 -17.43
C THR A 41 4.29 -3.74 -17.86
N LEU A 42 4.60 -2.73 -17.06
CA LEU A 42 4.32 -1.33 -17.36
C LEU A 42 5.64 -0.57 -17.20
N PRO A 43 6.03 0.29 -18.16
CA PRO A 43 7.26 1.06 -18.02
C PRO A 43 7.10 2.06 -16.87
N ILE A 44 8.07 2.07 -15.95
CA ILE A 44 8.11 2.96 -14.80
C ILE A 44 9.43 3.73 -14.84
N THR A 45 9.34 5.05 -14.85
CA THR A 45 10.49 5.95 -14.81
C THR A 45 10.43 6.81 -13.56
N VAL A 46 11.52 6.85 -12.81
CA VAL A 46 11.66 7.72 -11.62
C VAL A 46 12.61 8.86 -11.96
N GLU A 47 12.07 10.05 -12.19
CA GLU A 47 12.85 11.26 -12.53
C GLU A 47 13.34 12.01 -11.28
N ALA A 48 12.76 11.74 -10.11
CA ALA A 48 13.12 12.37 -8.85
C ALA A 48 13.58 11.33 -7.80
N PRO A 49 14.73 10.66 -8.02
CA PRO A 49 15.21 9.57 -7.15
C PRO A 49 15.48 10.02 -5.72
N GLU A 50 15.87 11.29 -5.51
CA GLU A 50 16.08 11.85 -4.17
C GLU A 50 14.79 11.88 -3.32
N ALA A 51 13.63 12.05 -3.95
CA ALA A 51 12.34 12.06 -3.27
C ALA A 51 11.67 10.68 -3.26
N CYS A 52 12.03 9.81 -4.20
CA CYS A 52 11.52 8.45 -4.29
C CYS A 52 12.67 7.52 -4.68
N PRO A 53 13.47 7.04 -3.72
CA PRO A 53 14.64 6.21 -4.02
C PRO A 53 14.26 4.82 -4.51
N ARG A 54 13.02 4.38 -4.26
CA ARG A 54 12.51 3.08 -4.67
C ARG A 54 11.03 3.17 -5.00
N TYR A 55 10.68 2.67 -6.18
CA TYR A 55 9.30 2.47 -6.61
C TYR A 55 9.14 1.06 -7.15
N LEU A 56 8.16 0.32 -6.64
CA LEU A 56 7.85 -1.04 -7.07
C LEU A 56 6.44 -1.03 -7.69
N GLY A 57 6.33 -1.52 -8.92
CA GLY A 57 5.05 -1.74 -9.59
C GLY A 57 4.90 -3.20 -9.99
N ARG A 58 3.67 -3.70 -9.91
CA ARG A 58 3.32 -5.07 -10.33
C ARG A 58 1.97 -5.05 -11.03
N VAL A 59 1.91 -5.68 -12.19
CA VAL A 59 0.64 -5.89 -12.91
C VAL A 59 0.00 -7.18 -12.39
N VAL A 60 -1.30 -7.09 -12.06
CA VAL A 60 -2.14 -8.25 -11.77
C VAL A 60 -3.34 -8.17 -12.70
N LYS A 61 -3.51 -9.17 -13.56
CA LYS A 61 -4.52 -9.19 -14.62
C LYS A 61 -5.69 -10.08 -14.24
N GLY A 62 -6.90 -9.72 -14.67
CA GLY A 62 -8.10 -10.55 -14.49
C GLY A 62 -8.63 -10.58 -13.06
N ILE A 63 -8.42 -9.51 -12.29
CA ILE A 63 -8.98 -9.41 -10.94
C ILE A 63 -10.48 -9.15 -11.00
N ASN A 64 -11.23 -9.78 -10.10
CA ASN A 64 -12.63 -9.42 -9.86
C ASN A 64 -12.67 -8.34 -8.76
N VAL A 65 -12.91 -7.09 -9.16
CA VAL A 65 -13.02 -5.96 -8.22
C VAL A 65 -14.27 -6.03 -7.35
N GLU A 66 -15.31 -6.75 -7.77
CA GLU A 66 -16.55 -6.95 -7.03
C GLU A 66 -16.48 -8.14 -6.07
N ALA A 67 -15.34 -8.84 -6.03
CA ALA A 67 -15.15 -9.95 -5.10
C ALA A 67 -15.35 -9.47 -3.65
N PRO A 68 -16.08 -10.22 -2.81
CA PRO A 68 -16.29 -9.83 -1.44
C PRO A 68 -14.99 -10.00 -0.63
N THR A 69 -14.62 -8.98 0.15
CA THR A 69 -13.51 -9.11 1.12
C THR A 69 -13.85 -10.19 2.15
N PRO A 70 -12.94 -11.12 2.46
CA PRO A 70 -13.19 -12.20 3.41
C PRO A 70 -13.41 -11.66 4.83
N LEU A 71 -14.24 -12.36 5.61
CA LEU A 71 -14.69 -11.90 6.93
C LEU A 71 -13.53 -11.62 7.90
N TRP A 72 -12.51 -12.47 7.92
CA TRP A 72 -11.35 -12.30 8.80
C TRP A 72 -10.59 -11.01 8.54
N MET A 73 -10.49 -10.60 7.27
CA MET A 73 -9.80 -9.37 6.87
C MET A 73 -10.67 -8.16 7.21
N LYS A 74 -11.97 -8.22 6.90
CA LYS A 74 -12.93 -7.17 7.28
C LYS A 74 -12.89 -6.89 8.77
N GLU A 75 -12.85 -7.93 9.60
CA GLU A 75 -12.87 -7.77 11.05
C GLU A 75 -11.54 -7.19 11.58
N LYS A 76 -10.40 -7.61 11.02
CA LYS A 76 -9.10 -6.99 11.34
C LYS A 76 -9.09 -5.50 10.97
N LEU A 77 -9.53 -5.14 9.77
CA LEU A 77 -9.66 -3.74 9.34
C LEU A 77 -10.56 -2.94 10.28
N ARG A 78 -11.76 -3.48 10.59
CA ARG A 78 -12.76 -2.84 11.45
C ARG A 78 -12.21 -2.55 12.85
N ARG A 79 -11.48 -3.49 13.45
CA ARG A 79 -10.87 -3.32 14.79
C ARG A 79 -9.78 -2.26 14.81
N CYS A 80 -9.13 -2.01 13.68
CA CYS A 80 -8.17 -0.93 13.51
C CYS A 80 -8.81 0.40 13.07
N GLY A 81 -10.15 0.49 13.07
CA GLY A 81 -10.89 1.71 12.72
C GLY A 81 -11.00 1.98 11.21
N ILE A 82 -10.63 1.02 10.36
CA ILE A 82 -10.76 1.12 8.90
C ILE A 82 -12.04 0.43 8.46
N ARG A 83 -12.85 1.14 7.66
CA ARG A 83 -14.04 0.58 7.03
C ARG A 83 -13.65 -0.19 5.77
N SER A 84 -14.23 -1.37 5.60
CA SER A 84 -14.14 -2.14 4.35
C SER A 84 -14.90 -1.43 3.23
N ILE A 85 -14.28 -1.29 2.05
CA ILE A 85 -14.84 -0.57 0.89
C ILE A 85 -14.97 -1.54 -0.29
N ASP A 86 -13.84 -1.99 -0.82
CA ASP A 86 -13.72 -2.95 -1.92
C ASP A 86 -12.49 -3.84 -1.67
N ALA A 87 -12.44 -5.02 -2.30
CA ALA A 87 -11.40 -6.00 -2.02
C ALA A 87 -9.98 -5.49 -2.29
N VAL A 88 -9.79 -4.62 -3.29
CA VAL A 88 -8.46 -4.12 -3.66
C VAL A 88 -7.99 -3.11 -2.61
N VAL A 89 -8.83 -2.14 -2.27
CA VAL A 89 -8.54 -1.15 -1.23
C VAL A 89 -8.35 -1.82 0.13
N ASP A 90 -9.18 -2.82 0.44
CA ASP A 90 -9.10 -3.57 1.70
C ASP A 90 -7.78 -4.32 1.84
N VAL A 91 -7.28 -4.95 0.76
CA VAL A 91 -5.96 -5.62 0.76
C VAL A 91 -4.83 -4.60 0.96
N THR A 92 -4.88 -3.45 0.28
CA THR A 92 -3.84 -2.42 0.46
C THR A 92 -3.84 -1.84 1.88
N ASN A 93 -5.01 -1.59 2.45
CA ASN A 93 -5.16 -1.15 3.83
C ASN A 93 -4.74 -2.22 4.84
N TYR A 94 -4.98 -3.49 4.52
CA TYR A 94 -4.58 -4.60 5.35
C TYR A 94 -3.05 -4.66 5.48
N VAL A 95 -2.33 -4.57 4.37
CA VAL A 95 -0.85 -4.52 4.36
C VAL A 95 -0.32 -3.28 5.08
N LEU A 96 -0.97 -2.13 4.90
CA LEU A 96 -0.63 -0.91 5.64
C LEU A 96 -0.72 -1.14 7.16
N LEU A 97 -1.79 -1.77 7.64
CA LEU A 97 -1.96 -2.04 9.06
C LEU A 97 -1.00 -3.12 9.56
N GLU A 98 -0.81 -4.21 8.82
CA GLU A 98 0.01 -5.34 9.25
C GLU A 98 1.51 -5.00 9.28
N LEU A 99 2.02 -4.44 8.18
CA LEU A 99 3.44 -4.20 7.96
C LEU A 99 3.86 -2.72 8.10
N GLY A 100 2.91 -1.79 8.18
CA GLY A 100 3.20 -0.35 8.19
C GLY A 100 3.55 0.23 6.81
N GLN A 101 3.37 -0.54 5.73
CA GLN A 101 3.75 -0.14 4.36
C GLN A 101 2.53 0.35 3.57
N PRO A 102 2.45 1.65 3.23
CA PRO A 102 1.41 2.14 2.35
C PRO A 102 1.57 1.57 0.94
N MET A 103 0.45 1.19 0.33
CA MET A 103 0.38 0.73 -1.06
C MET A 103 -0.77 1.43 -1.77
N HIS A 104 -0.73 1.41 -3.10
CA HIS A 104 -1.81 1.95 -3.92
C HIS A 104 -2.01 1.07 -5.15
N ALA A 105 -3.27 0.94 -5.57
CA ALA A 105 -3.65 0.24 -6.79
C ALA A 105 -4.14 1.25 -7.82
N PHE A 106 -3.61 1.14 -9.04
CA PHE A 106 -4.06 1.93 -10.18
C PHE A 106 -4.82 1.02 -11.15
N ASP A 107 -5.83 1.58 -11.80
CA ASP A 107 -6.47 0.93 -12.94
C ASP A 107 -5.52 1.00 -14.15
N LYS A 108 -4.94 -0.14 -14.53
CA LYS A 108 -3.96 -0.25 -15.62
C LYS A 108 -4.52 0.27 -16.94
N ASP A 109 -5.80 0.03 -17.21
CA ASP A 109 -6.42 0.37 -18.50
C ASP A 109 -6.61 1.88 -18.66
N ARG A 110 -6.51 2.64 -17.55
CA ARG A 110 -6.55 4.11 -17.53
C ARG A 110 -5.18 4.75 -17.54
N ILE A 111 -4.10 3.96 -17.54
CA ILE A 111 -2.73 4.46 -17.63
C ILE A 111 -2.31 4.51 -19.10
N GLU A 112 -1.99 5.71 -19.57
CA GLU A 112 -1.47 5.93 -20.90
C GLU A 112 0.07 5.90 -20.88
N GLY A 113 0.66 4.97 -21.63
CA GLY A 113 2.10 4.82 -21.81
C GLY A 113 2.80 4.15 -20.62
N GLY A 114 2.81 4.79 -19.45
CA GLY A 114 3.56 4.31 -18.28
C GLY A 114 3.44 5.20 -17.04
N ILE A 115 4.16 4.84 -15.98
CA ILE A 115 4.22 5.62 -14.75
C ILE A 115 5.49 6.45 -14.73
N VAL A 116 5.35 7.76 -14.55
CA VAL A 116 6.48 8.68 -14.36
C VAL A 116 6.39 9.31 -12.98
N VAL A 117 7.30 8.92 -12.09
CA VAL A 117 7.44 9.48 -10.75
C VAL A 117 8.33 10.71 -10.82
N ARG A 118 7.70 11.89 -10.77
CA ARG A 118 8.38 13.18 -10.90
C ARG A 118 7.74 14.25 -10.03
N MET A 119 8.47 15.32 -9.80
CA MET A 119 7.91 16.50 -9.13
C MET A 119 6.79 17.14 -9.95
N ALA A 120 5.82 17.73 -9.24
CA ALA A 120 4.77 18.51 -9.88
C ALA A 120 5.35 19.77 -10.51
N LYS A 121 4.91 20.11 -11.72
CA LYS A 121 5.21 21.41 -12.32
C LYS A 121 4.34 22.47 -11.63
N ARG A 122 4.92 23.64 -11.34
CA ARG A 122 4.21 24.77 -10.75
C ARG A 122 2.98 25.10 -11.63
N ALA A 123 1.80 25.24 -11.02
CA ALA A 123 0.47 25.44 -11.64
C ALA A 123 -0.24 24.21 -12.28
N LYS A 124 0.24 22.97 -12.07
CA LYS A 124 -0.51 21.78 -12.53
C LYS A 124 -1.63 21.43 -11.54
N ARG A 125 -2.89 21.58 -11.96
CA ARG A 125 -4.08 21.18 -11.19
C ARG A 125 -4.28 19.66 -11.25
N TRP A 126 -4.49 19.06 -10.09
CA TRP A 126 -4.82 17.64 -9.96
C TRP A 126 -6.11 17.49 -9.17
N CYS A 127 -6.95 16.54 -9.57
CA CYS A 127 -8.12 16.15 -8.80
C CYS A 127 -7.74 14.94 -7.94
N CYS A 128 -7.82 15.08 -6.62
CA CYS A 128 -7.62 13.95 -5.70
C CYS A 128 -8.91 13.12 -5.60
N LEU A 129 -8.80 11.86 -5.17
CA LEU A 129 -9.93 10.94 -5.00
C LEU A 129 -11.00 11.49 -4.04
N MET A 130 -10.60 12.37 -3.11
CA MET A 130 -11.53 13.30 -2.47
C MET A 130 -11.42 14.64 -3.20
N ALA A 131 -12.54 15.17 -3.68
CA ALA A 131 -12.67 16.36 -4.53
C ALA A 131 -12.23 17.69 -3.87
N LEU A 132 -10.99 17.77 -3.40
CA LEU A 132 -10.29 18.99 -3.05
C LEU A 132 -9.29 19.27 -4.16
N LYS A 133 -9.68 20.15 -5.09
CA LYS A 133 -8.75 20.77 -6.04
C LYS A 133 -7.64 21.45 -5.23
N ARG A 134 -6.42 20.91 -5.27
CA ARG A 134 -5.24 21.63 -4.78
C ARG A 134 -4.86 22.67 -5.83
N SER A 135 -5.13 23.93 -5.52
CA SER A 135 -4.72 25.14 -6.26
C SER A 135 -3.28 25.53 -5.95
#